data_AF-A0A1R2CWC6-F1
#
_entry.id   AF-A0A1R2CWC6-F1
#
_cell.length_a   1.000
_cell.length_b   1.000
_cell.length_c   1.000
_cell.angle_alpha   90.00
_cell.angle_beta   90.00
_cell.angle_gamma   90.00
#
_symmetry.space_group_name_H-M   'P 1'
#
loop_
_entity.id
_entity.type
_entity.pdbx_description
1 polymer ?
#
loop_
_entity_poly.entity_id
_entity_poly.type
_entity_poly.pdbx_seq_one_letter_code
_entity_poly.pdbx_strand_id
1 'polypeptide(L)'
;MDSNTEKRREYATKLLEELLTNHLEETQNICNELNMKLEDLSQTSPDSFIGKGVTSDIKHVRFNHFEERRIAKIFKIASEVSKILESNFEKPSQNLKSILSNALKAKSCRGSSAHSARSENHSLFTRPQDMISHGLQKEKEKFNRSVKTLERISFLREEAKSQAEAKRKHFEIQNKVIMHNRYKKSQEFQKTVMVNVEHRKKILEKKYQNMKDIDKVMLEYGAGLEKRMMKLEEWQKVEIRKQLKEKRAKLKQRLVDERRKFEMEQEKTRSESILAGELIENITRKIDRRVMEYINNISSRVQTAKGHSVKVNNTLKTCLKIEGLNYSDSLRKSVNKSLLSSKKVAKKYLIASESSEKMKKLMNESFQKHNRIISEVSSEEMRRLEKITVRSREKEKLCDRIQKDINRKYEEKKQQNYTRMERHFQAYIEKQRDEILRKKKVLEKHKRLSSVADELSIYKMEVATNKRRSNLEIQRIRSSRGSAGRYSFITPRKFDKTF
;
A
#
# COMPACT_ATOMS: atom_id res chain seq x y z
N MET A 1 -5.02 -1.88 -25.28
CA MET A 1 -5.97 -2.88 -24.74
C MET A 1 -5.22 -4.19 -24.61
N ASP A 2 -5.23 -4.81 -23.44
CA ASP A 2 -4.51 -6.08 -23.22
C ASP A 2 -5.20 -7.21 -23.98
N SER A 3 -4.47 -7.88 -24.89
CA SER A 3 -4.92 -9.01 -25.73
C SER A 3 -5.67 -10.12 -24.95
N ASN A 4 -5.42 -10.25 -23.65
CA ASN A 4 -6.05 -11.25 -22.79
C ASN A 4 -7.48 -10.88 -22.35
N THR A 5 -7.79 -9.59 -22.25
CA THR A 5 -9.12 -9.11 -21.84
C THR A 5 -10.15 -9.23 -22.97
N GLU A 6 -9.70 -9.04 -24.21
CA GLU A 6 -10.50 -9.15 -25.42
C GLU A 6 -10.90 -10.61 -25.71
N LYS A 7 -9.95 -11.55 -25.56
CA LYS A 7 -10.24 -12.99 -25.65
C LYS A 7 -11.25 -13.48 -24.61
N ARG A 8 -11.21 -12.93 -23.39
CA ARG A 8 -12.18 -13.27 -22.33
C ARG A 8 -13.59 -12.77 -22.64
N ARG A 9 -13.71 -11.61 -23.29
CA ARG A 9 -14.99 -11.08 -23.75
C ARG A 9 -15.60 -11.95 -24.84
N GLU A 10 -14.82 -12.26 -25.87
CA GLU A 10 -15.26 -13.10 -26.99
C GLU A 10 -15.68 -14.51 -26.53
N TYR A 11 -14.95 -15.06 -25.56
CA TYR A 11 -15.28 -16.33 -24.94
C TYR A 11 -16.60 -16.27 -24.15
N ALA A 12 -16.80 -15.21 -23.36
CA ALA A 12 -18.01 -15.06 -22.56
C ALA A 12 -19.26 -14.84 -23.43
N THR A 13 -19.14 -14.18 -24.58
CA THR A 13 -20.23 -14.04 -25.55
C THR A 13 -20.60 -15.37 -26.18
N LYS A 14 -19.61 -16.19 -26.60
CA LYS A 14 -19.88 -17.54 -27.13
C LYS A 14 -20.52 -18.45 -26.08
N LEU A 15 -20.08 -18.35 -24.83
CA LEU A 15 -20.66 -19.11 -23.72
C LEU A 15 -22.10 -18.69 -23.43
N LEU A 16 -22.40 -17.39 -23.50
CA LEU A 16 -23.77 -16.89 -23.34
C LEU A 16 -24.68 -17.37 -24.47
N GLU A 17 -24.22 -17.33 -25.72
CA GLU A 17 -24.96 -17.87 -26.87
C GLU A 17 -25.26 -19.36 -26.69
N GLU A 18 -24.31 -20.15 -26.22
CA GLU A 18 -24.49 -21.58 -25.96
C GLU A 18 -25.50 -21.84 -24.82
N LEU A 19 -25.47 -21.04 -23.75
CA LEU A 19 -26.46 -21.14 -22.66
C LEU A 19 -27.87 -20.78 -23.13
N LEU A 20 -28.01 -19.73 -23.94
CA LEU A 20 -29.31 -19.28 -24.43
C LEU A 20 -29.89 -20.17 -25.53
N THR A 21 -29.05 -20.90 -26.26
CA THR A 21 -29.50 -21.81 -27.33
C THR A 21 -29.79 -23.22 -26.83
N ASN A 22 -28.96 -23.76 -25.93
CA ASN A 22 -29.07 -25.16 -25.50
C ASN A 22 -29.66 -25.35 -24.09
N HIS A 23 -29.63 -24.32 -23.24
CA HIS A 23 -30.01 -24.40 -21.82
C HIS A 23 -30.85 -23.21 -21.36
N LEU A 24 -31.75 -22.73 -22.23
CA LEU A 24 -32.50 -21.49 -22.02
C LEU A 24 -33.35 -21.55 -20.73
N GLU A 25 -34.07 -22.64 -20.51
CA GLU A 25 -34.96 -22.80 -19.35
C GLU A 25 -34.17 -22.90 -18.04
N GLU A 26 -33.08 -23.68 -18.00
CA GLU A 26 -32.24 -23.76 -16.79
C GLU A 26 -31.54 -22.42 -16.50
N THR A 27 -31.09 -21.73 -17.56
CA THR A 27 -30.46 -20.41 -17.46
C THR A 27 -31.45 -19.37 -16.94
N GLN A 28 -32.70 -19.39 -17.40
CA GLN A 28 -33.77 -18.50 -16.94
C GLN A 28 -34.13 -18.76 -15.48
N ASN A 29 -34.24 -20.02 -15.07
CA ASN A 29 -34.54 -20.40 -13.69
C ASN A 29 -33.43 -19.98 -12.72
N ILE A 30 -32.16 -20.20 -13.07
CA ILE A 30 -31.02 -19.75 -12.26
C ILE A 30 -30.95 -18.21 -12.21
N CYS A 31 -31.25 -17.52 -13.29
CA CYS A 31 -31.35 -16.05 -13.27
C CYS A 31 -32.41 -15.58 -12.27
N ASN A 32 -33.59 -16.20 -12.29
CA ASN A 32 -34.69 -15.89 -11.39
C ASN A 32 -34.32 -16.18 -9.92
N GLU A 33 -33.69 -17.31 -9.63
CA GLU A 33 -33.19 -17.67 -8.28
C GLU A 33 -32.13 -16.68 -7.76
N LEU A 34 -31.32 -16.14 -8.66
CA LEU A 34 -30.31 -15.13 -8.34
C LEU A 34 -30.86 -13.70 -8.30
N ASN A 35 -32.18 -13.50 -8.45
CA ASN A 35 -32.83 -12.20 -8.57
C ASN A 35 -32.20 -11.31 -9.67
N MET A 36 -31.93 -11.91 -10.83
CA MET A 36 -31.36 -11.23 -12.00
C MET A 36 -32.26 -11.44 -13.22
N LYS A 37 -32.32 -10.44 -14.12
CA LYS A 37 -33.03 -10.61 -15.39
C LYS A 37 -32.09 -11.22 -16.44
N LEU A 38 -32.61 -12.11 -17.27
CA LEU A 38 -31.83 -12.73 -18.36
C LEU A 38 -31.27 -11.66 -19.33
N GLU A 39 -32.04 -10.59 -19.53
CA GLU A 39 -31.66 -9.40 -20.32
C GLU A 39 -30.40 -8.69 -19.79
N ASP A 40 -30.06 -8.84 -18.50
CA ASP A 40 -28.87 -8.23 -17.91
C ASP A 40 -27.55 -8.89 -18.40
N LEU A 41 -27.64 -10.08 -19.00
CA LEU A 41 -26.50 -10.81 -19.56
C LEU A 41 -26.23 -10.42 -21.01
N SER A 42 -27.27 -10.03 -21.74
CA SER A 42 -27.21 -9.59 -23.14
C SER A 42 -27.16 -8.06 -23.29
N GLN A 43 -27.23 -7.31 -22.18
CA GLN A 43 -27.09 -5.86 -22.19
C GLN A 43 -25.83 -5.41 -22.93
N THR A 44 -26.05 -4.71 -24.05
CA THR A 44 -25.04 -3.87 -24.69
C THR A 44 -24.65 -2.76 -23.72
N SER A 45 -23.38 -2.35 -23.75
CA SER A 45 -22.85 -1.35 -22.83
C SER A 45 -23.73 -0.10 -22.84
N PRO A 46 -24.12 0.46 -21.68
CA PRO A 46 -24.99 1.62 -21.66
C PRO A 46 -24.33 2.80 -22.39
N ASP A 47 -25.04 3.36 -23.37
CA ASP A 47 -24.59 4.52 -24.17
C ASP A 47 -24.30 5.78 -23.31
N SER A 48 -24.74 5.79 -22.05
CA SER A 48 -24.70 6.96 -21.15
C SER A 48 -23.50 7.02 -20.18
N PHE A 49 -22.36 6.38 -20.48
CA PHE A 49 -21.11 6.73 -19.75
C PHE A 49 -20.65 8.18 -20.02
N ILE A 50 -21.37 8.92 -20.85
CA ILE A 50 -21.21 10.33 -21.19
C ILE A 50 -21.95 11.21 -20.19
N GLY A 51 -21.52 11.20 -18.92
CA GLY A 51 -21.83 12.33 -18.04
C GLY A 51 -20.98 13.54 -18.47
N LYS A 52 -21.58 14.73 -18.62
CA LYS A 52 -20.82 15.98 -18.84
C LYS A 52 -19.71 16.09 -17.79
N GLY A 53 -18.44 16.12 -18.23
CA GLY A 53 -17.27 16.25 -17.35
C GLY A 53 -16.49 14.97 -17.03
N VAL A 54 -16.81 13.82 -17.64
CA VAL A 54 -16.03 12.57 -17.43
C VAL A 54 -14.85 12.50 -18.43
N THR A 55 -13.63 12.45 -17.91
CA THR A 55 -12.39 12.28 -18.71
C THR A 55 -12.35 10.90 -19.40
N SER A 56 -11.70 10.81 -20.57
CA SER A 56 -11.64 9.60 -21.43
C SER A 56 -11.20 8.33 -20.69
N ASP A 57 -10.27 8.47 -19.73
CA ASP A 57 -9.69 7.33 -19.01
C ASP A 57 -10.66 6.70 -18.02
N ILE A 58 -11.54 7.52 -17.41
CA ILE A 58 -12.57 7.03 -16.48
C ILE A 58 -13.65 6.25 -17.24
N LYS A 59 -13.90 6.58 -18.52
CA LYS A 59 -14.85 5.85 -19.38
C LYS A 59 -14.37 4.43 -19.65
N HIS A 60 -13.08 4.26 -19.98
CA HIS A 60 -12.49 2.94 -20.23
C HIS A 60 -12.49 2.06 -18.98
N VAL A 61 -12.20 2.62 -17.80
CA VAL A 61 -12.24 1.86 -16.54
C VAL A 61 -13.66 1.43 -16.17
N ARG A 62 -14.66 2.30 -16.36
CA ARG A 62 -16.08 1.97 -16.11
C ARG A 62 -16.61 0.92 -17.07
N PHE A 63 -16.24 1.00 -18.34
CA PHE A 63 -16.57 -0.02 -19.34
C PHE A 63 -15.91 -1.36 -19.01
N ASN A 64 -14.63 -1.38 -18.64
CA ASN A 64 -13.95 -2.61 -18.25
C ASN A 64 -14.58 -3.27 -17.02
N HIS A 65 -14.93 -2.48 -15.99
CA HIS A 65 -15.58 -2.99 -14.79
C HIS A 65 -17.01 -3.50 -15.05
N PHE A 66 -17.74 -2.86 -15.96
CA PHE A 66 -19.04 -3.34 -16.42
C PHE A 66 -18.91 -4.69 -17.14
N GLU A 67 -17.99 -4.79 -18.10
CA GLU A 67 -17.71 -6.02 -18.84
C GLU A 67 -17.23 -7.15 -17.93
N GLU A 68 -16.33 -6.88 -16.97
CA GLU A 68 -15.86 -7.88 -16.00
C GLU A 68 -17.00 -8.42 -15.14
N ARG A 69 -17.94 -7.56 -14.71
CA ARG A 69 -19.14 -7.99 -13.98
C ARG A 69 -20.08 -8.81 -14.85
N ARG A 70 -20.30 -8.43 -16.11
CA ARG A 70 -21.14 -9.18 -17.05
C ARG A 70 -20.56 -10.58 -17.28
N ILE A 71 -19.25 -10.65 -17.54
CA ILE A 71 -18.52 -11.90 -17.73
C ILE A 71 -18.62 -12.80 -16.48
N ALA A 72 -18.38 -12.26 -15.29
CA ALA A 72 -18.45 -13.05 -14.05
C ALA A 72 -19.85 -13.62 -13.80
N LYS A 73 -20.90 -12.87 -14.14
CA LYS A 73 -22.29 -13.33 -14.06
C LYS A 73 -22.56 -14.49 -15.03
N ILE A 74 -22.11 -14.38 -16.29
CA ILE A 74 -22.24 -15.44 -17.30
C ILE A 74 -21.55 -16.72 -16.84
N PHE A 75 -20.31 -16.63 -16.35
CA PHE A 75 -19.57 -17.80 -15.83
C PHE A 75 -20.22 -18.43 -14.61
N LYS A 76 -20.80 -17.63 -13.72
CA LYS A 76 -21.51 -18.14 -12.55
C LYS A 76 -22.74 -18.94 -12.98
N ILE A 77 -23.53 -18.42 -13.91
CA ILE A 77 -24.72 -19.11 -14.42
C ILE A 77 -24.31 -20.37 -15.18
N ALA A 78 -23.29 -20.32 -16.03
CA ALA A 78 -22.75 -21.49 -16.71
C ALA A 78 -22.32 -22.60 -15.74
N SER A 79 -21.69 -22.21 -14.62
CA SER A 79 -21.27 -23.15 -13.59
C SER A 79 -22.45 -23.79 -12.86
N GLU A 80 -23.54 -23.06 -12.61
CA GLU A 80 -24.73 -23.62 -11.97
C GLU A 80 -25.54 -24.49 -12.95
N VAL A 81 -25.70 -24.05 -14.20
CA VAL A 81 -26.31 -24.85 -15.28
C VAL A 81 -25.54 -26.17 -15.45
N SER A 82 -24.21 -26.13 -15.44
CA SER A 82 -23.37 -27.35 -15.53
C SER A 82 -23.60 -28.31 -14.37
N LYS A 83 -23.82 -27.81 -13.14
CA LYS A 83 -24.13 -28.66 -11.98
C LYS A 83 -25.52 -29.29 -12.09
N ILE A 84 -26.49 -28.55 -12.62
CA ILE A 84 -27.85 -29.07 -12.85
C ILE A 84 -27.84 -30.15 -13.94
N LEU A 85 -27.07 -29.94 -15.01
CA LEU A 85 -26.87 -30.93 -16.07
C LEU A 85 -26.13 -32.17 -15.57
N GLU A 86 -25.11 -32.01 -14.71
CA GLU A 86 -24.41 -33.12 -14.04
C GLU A 86 -25.34 -33.91 -13.11
N SER A 87 -26.38 -33.29 -12.54
CA SER A 87 -27.37 -33.98 -11.71
C SER A 87 -28.47 -34.72 -12.48
N ASN A 88 -28.72 -34.35 -13.75
CA ASN A 88 -29.93 -34.80 -14.46
C ASN A 88 -29.73 -35.80 -15.62
N PHE A 89 -28.57 -35.98 -16.27
CA PHE A 89 -28.43 -37.08 -17.25
C PHE A 89 -27.00 -37.60 -17.51
N GLU A 90 -26.90 -38.92 -17.61
CA GLU A 90 -25.72 -39.78 -17.70
C GLU A 90 -25.01 -39.84 -19.08
N LYS A 91 -25.23 -38.89 -20.00
CA LYS A 91 -24.53 -38.89 -21.31
C LYS A 91 -24.19 -37.47 -21.80
N PRO A 92 -22.90 -37.09 -21.87
CA PRO A 92 -22.49 -35.75 -22.30
C PRO A 92 -22.39 -35.64 -23.82
N SER A 93 -23.02 -34.62 -24.39
CA SER A 93 -22.70 -34.11 -25.73
C SER A 93 -21.25 -33.59 -25.76
N GLN A 94 -20.50 -33.97 -26.80
CA GLN A 94 -19.04 -33.85 -26.85
C GLN A 94 -18.50 -32.43 -27.07
N ASN A 95 -19.35 -31.41 -27.25
CA ASN A 95 -18.88 -30.09 -27.67
C ASN A 95 -18.36 -29.20 -26.51
N LEU A 96 -18.91 -29.31 -25.29
CA LEU A 96 -18.44 -28.55 -24.13
C LEU A 96 -17.06 -29.00 -23.60
N LYS A 97 -16.66 -30.24 -23.89
CA LYS A 97 -15.38 -30.82 -23.42
C LYS A 97 -14.15 -30.24 -24.12
N SER A 98 -14.29 -29.71 -25.35
CA SER A 98 -13.14 -29.18 -26.10
C SER A 98 -12.70 -27.81 -25.53
N ILE A 99 -13.66 -26.99 -25.12
CA ILE A 99 -13.43 -25.60 -24.70
C ILE A 99 -12.79 -25.52 -23.29
N LEU A 100 -13.08 -26.47 -22.40
CA LEU A 100 -12.52 -26.54 -21.05
C LEU A 100 -11.07 -27.10 -21.00
N SER A 101 -10.55 -27.64 -22.12
CA SER A 101 -9.33 -28.45 -22.13
C SER A 101 -7.99 -27.68 -22.10
N ASN A 102 -7.99 -26.35 -22.07
CA ASN A 102 -6.77 -25.53 -21.93
C ASN A 102 -6.42 -25.13 -20.48
N ALA A 103 -7.14 -25.65 -19.47
CA ALA A 103 -6.74 -25.53 -18.07
C ALA A 103 -5.92 -26.76 -17.64
N LEU A 104 -4.66 -26.52 -17.24
CA LEU A 104 -3.65 -27.48 -16.81
C LEU A 104 -4.22 -28.60 -15.90
N LYS A 105 -4.12 -29.84 -16.40
CA LYS A 105 -4.51 -31.09 -15.72
C LYS A 105 -3.69 -31.34 -14.44
N ALA A 106 -4.38 -31.53 -13.32
CA ALA A 106 -3.91 -32.38 -12.22
C ALA A 106 -4.66 -33.72 -12.28
N LYS A 107 -3.91 -34.82 -12.46
CA LYS A 107 -4.40 -36.19 -12.57
C LYS A 107 -5.17 -36.60 -11.31
N SER A 108 -6.46 -36.90 -11.44
CA SER A 108 -7.21 -37.74 -10.49
C SER A 108 -7.23 -39.17 -11.03
N CYS A 109 -6.67 -40.11 -10.27
CA CYS A 109 -6.74 -41.54 -10.55
C CYS A 109 -8.05 -42.11 -10.00
N ARG A 110 -8.95 -42.43 -10.94
CA ARG A 110 -9.81 -43.61 -11.07
C ARG A 110 -10.50 -44.20 -9.81
N GLY A 111 -11.81 -44.37 -9.95
CA GLY A 111 -12.59 -45.43 -9.28
C GLY A 111 -13.88 -45.68 -10.06
N SER A 112 -13.88 -46.69 -10.91
CA SER A 112 -15.05 -47.17 -11.65
C SER A 112 -15.80 -48.26 -10.87
N SER A 113 -17.12 -48.27 -11.09
CA SER A 113 -18.03 -49.42 -11.19
C SER A 113 -18.41 -50.22 -9.94
N ALA A 114 -19.71 -50.17 -9.64
CA ALA A 114 -20.47 -51.29 -9.11
C ALA A 114 -21.02 -52.13 -10.28
N HIS A 115 -20.74 -53.44 -10.32
CA HIS A 115 -21.73 -54.52 -10.12
C HIS A 115 -21.22 -55.91 -10.56
N SER A 116 -21.72 -56.92 -9.84
CA SER A 116 -21.82 -58.36 -10.15
C SER A 116 -20.59 -59.25 -9.91
N ALA A 117 -20.60 -59.98 -8.80
CA ALA A 117 -20.82 -61.43 -8.83
C ALA A 117 -20.90 -61.97 -7.39
N ARG A 118 -21.94 -62.76 -7.12
CA ARG A 118 -22.10 -63.58 -5.93
C ARG A 118 -21.00 -64.66 -5.96
N SER A 119 -20.01 -64.61 -5.08
CA SER A 119 -19.32 -65.81 -4.65
C SER A 119 -19.05 -65.74 -3.15
N GLU A 120 -19.58 -66.72 -2.44
CA GLU A 120 -19.13 -67.05 -1.10
C GLU A 120 -17.65 -67.40 -1.20
N ASN A 121 -16.82 -66.70 -0.44
CA ASN A 121 -15.53 -67.20 -0.01
C ASN A 121 -15.20 -66.56 1.34
N HIS A 122 -15.40 -67.34 2.39
CA HIS A 122 -14.81 -67.07 3.68
C HIS A 122 -13.27 -67.17 3.55
N SER A 123 -12.55 -66.05 3.58
CA SER A 123 -11.11 -66.02 3.90
C SER A 123 -10.74 -64.81 4.75
N LEU A 124 -11.34 -64.75 5.95
CA LEU A 124 -10.90 -63.84 7.00
C LEU A 124 -9.62 -64.38 7.66
N PHE A 125 -8.47 -64.20 7.01
CA PHE A 125 -7.17 -64.01 7.68
C PHE A 125 -6.15 -63.51 6.65
N THR A 126 -5.94 -62.19 6.59
CA THR A 126 -4.83 -61.59 5.86
C THR A 126 -3.54 -61.95 6.59
N ARG A 127 -2.55 -62.54 5.89
CA ARG A 127 -1.28 -62.92 6.53
C ARG A 127 -0.58 -61.66 7.07
N PRO A 128 0.10 -61.71 8.23
CA PRO A 128 0.80 -60.55 8.80
C PRO A 128 1.81 -59.89 7.83
N GLN A 129 2.42 -60.66 6.93
CA GLN A 129 3.33 -60.12 5.91
C GLN A 129 2.65 -59.15 4.92
N ASP A 130 1.36 -59.36 4.62
CA ASP A 130 0.57 -58.51 3.71
C ASP A 130 0.15 -57.19 4.39
N MET A 131 -0.04 -57.21 5.71
CA MET A 131 -0.30 -56.00 6.49
C MET A 131 0.94 -55.10 6.58
N ILE A 132 2.13 -55.70 6.71
CA ILE A 132 3.42 -54.98 6.78
C ILE A 132 3.75 -54.34 5.42
N SER A 133 3.58 -55.09 4.31
CA SER A 133 3.83 -54.57 2.96
C SER A 133 2.86 -53.44 2.57
N HIS A 134 1.58 -53.57 2.92
CA HIS A 134 0.57 -52.53 2.69
C HIS A 134 0.80 -51.27 3.55
N GLY A 135 1.30 -51.43 4.78
CA GLY A 135 1.72 -50.31 5.65
C GLY A 135 2.90 -49.53 5.05
N LEU A 136 3.95 -50.24 4.62
CA LEU A 136 5.12 -49.67 3.94
C LEU A 136 4.76 -48.96 2.64
N GLN A 137 3.85 -49.52 1.83
CA GLN A 137 3.39 -48.89 0.60
C GLN A 137 2.68 -47.56 0.88
N LYS A 138 1.83 -47.49 1.91
CA LYS A 138 1.15 -46.26 2.33
C LYS A 138 2.12 -45.20 2.87
N GLU A 139 3.14 -45.59 3.62
CA GLU A 139 4.16 -44.64 4.08
C GLU A 139 5.03 -44.13 2.94
N LYS A 140 5.42 -45.00 1.99
CA LYS A 140 6.14 -44.61 0.77
C LYS A 140 5.34 -43.61 -0.06
N GLU A 141 4.02 -43.80 -0.19
CA GLU A 141 3.14 -42.85 -0.86
C GLU A 141 3.04 -41.50 -0.13
N LYS A 142 2.94 -41.51 1.21
CA LYS A 142 2.94 -40.29 2.03
C LYS A 142 4.26 -39.52 1.90
N PHE A 143 5.39 -40.23 1.92
CA PHE A 143 6.71 -39.64 1.70
C PHE A 143 6.80 -39.00 0.31
N ASN A 144 6.41 -39.71 -0.74
CA ASN A 144 6.43 -39.18 -2.11
C ASN A 144 5.50 -37.97 -2.30
N ARG A 145 4.35 -37.93 -1.64
CA ARG A 145 3.49 -36.73 -1.62
C ARG A 145 4.16 -35.55 -0.92
N SER A 146 4.88 -35.82 0.16
CA SER A 146 5.60 -34.78 0.91
C SER A 146 6.75 -34.20 0.09
N VAL A 147 7.52 -35.05 -0.61
CA VAL A 147 8.58 -34.62 -1.54
C VAL A 147 8.02 -33.75 -2.66
N LYS A 148 6.96 -34.18 -3.35
CA LYS A 148 6.28 -33.37 -4.37
C LYS A 148 5.75 -32.03 -3.85
N THR A 149 5.32 -31.99 -2.59
CA THR A 149 4.87 -30.75 -1.96
C THR A 149 6.05 -29.80 -1.72
N LEU A 150 7.19 -30.32 -1.26
CA LEU A 150 8.41 -29.53 -1.07
C LEU A 150 8.97 -29.01 -2.39
N GLU A 151 8.98 -29.81 -3.45
CA GLU A 151 9.37 -29.39 -4.81
C GLU A 151 8.48 -28.24 -5.30
N ARG A 152 7.15 -28.35 -5.11
CA ARG A 152 6.20 -27.28 -5.48
C ARG A 152 6.43 -26.01 -4.67
N ILE A 153 6.70 -26.10 -3.37
CA ILE A 153 7.03 -24.94 -2.53
C ILE A 153 8.34 -24.29 -2.99
N SER A 154 9.34 -25.10 -3.35
CA SER A 154 10.62 -24.60 -3.89
C SER A 154 10.41 -23.83 -5.20
N PHE A 155 9.67 -24.41 -6.14
CA PHE A 155 9.33 -23.77 -7.41
C PHE A 155 8.60 -22.43 -7.20
N LEU A 156 7.57 -22.40 -6.34
CA LEU A 156 6.83 -21.17 -6.05
C LEU A 156 7.70 -20.09 -5.40
N ARG A 157 8.70 -20.46 -4.58
CA ARG A 157 9.66 -19.51 -4.01
C ARG A 157 10.60 -18.94 -5.06
N GLU A 158 11.04 -19.76 -6.00
CA GLU A 158 11.92 -19.35 -7.09
C GLU A 158 11.19 -18.44 -8.09
N GLU A 159 9.93 -18.77 -8.43
CA GLU A 159 9.06 -17.93 -9.25
C GLU A 159 8.78 -16.57 -8.58
N ALA A 160 8.50 -16.56 -7.28
CA ALA A 160 8.30 -15.32 -6.52
C ALA A 160 9.58 -14.45 -6.47
N LYS A 161 10.77 -15.07 -6.36
CA LYS A 161 12.06 -14.35 -6.44
C LYS A 161 12.27 -13.75 -7.83
N SER A 162 12.01 -14.51 -8.89
CA SER A 162 12.13 -14.05 -10.27
C SER A 162 11.19 -12.86 -10.56
N GLN A 163 9.94 -12.92 -10.10
CA GLN A 163 9.00 -11.80 -10.20
C GLN A 163 9.44 -10.56 -9.40
N ALA A 164 10.00 -10.76 -8.21
CA ALA A 164 10.52 -9.66 -7.40
C ALA A 164 11.73 -8.98 -8.08
N GLU A 165 12.62 -9.76 -8.70
CA GLU A 165 13.77 -9.24 -9.43
C GLU A 165 13.34 -8.49 -10.70
N ALA A 166 12.36 -9.00 -11.45
CA ALA A 166 11.78 -8.32 -12.61
C ALA A 166 11.15 -6.97 -12.23
N LYS A 167 10.40 -6.92 -11.12
CA LYS A 167 9.85 -5.66 -10.58
C LYS A 167 10.96 -4.68 -10.20
N ARG A 168 12.02 -5.16 -9.56
CA ARG A 168 13.18 -4.31 -9.19
C ARG A 168 13.87 -3.73 -10.42
N LYS A 169 14.11 -4.53 -11.46
CA LYS A 169 14.68 -4.06 -12.75
C LYS A 169 13.78 -3.03 -13.43
N HIS A 170 12.46 -3.25 -13.41
CA HIS A 170 11.50 -2.29 -13.95
C HIS A 170 11.54 -0.94 -13.22
N PHE A 171 11.57 -0.96 -11.88
CA PHE A 171 11.73 0.27 -11.09
C PHE A 171 13.04 0.99 -11.40
N GLU A 172 14.13 0.25 -11.58
CA GLU A 172 15.43 0.85 -11.90
C GLU A 172 15.43 1.54 -13.28
N ILE A 173 14.81 0.92 -14.29
CA ILE A 173 14.62 1.52 -15.62
C ILE A 173 13.76 2.78 -15.53
N GLN A 174 12.62 2.72 -14.84
CA GLN A 174 11.76 3.90 -14.66
C GLN A 174 12.48 5.04 -13.95
N ASN A 175 13.29 4.72 -12.93
CA ASN A 175 14.02 5.73 -12.19
C ASN A 175 15.11 6.39 -13.07
N LYS A 176 15.80 5.62 -13.92
CA LYS A 176 16.73 6.17 -14.93
C LYS A 176 16.02 7.15 -15.88
N VAL A 177 14.83 6.80 -16.38
CA VAL A 177 14.02 7.68 -17.25
C VAL A 177 13.60 8.96 -16.52
N ILE A 178 13.14 8.86 -15.26
CA ILE A 178 12.75 10.03 -14.45
C ILE A 178 13.95 10.96 -14.22
N MET A 179 15.12 10.41 -13.86
CA MET A 179 16.33 11.20 -13.64
C MET A 179 16.81 11.87 -14.92
N HIS A 180 16.78 11.16 -16.06
CA HIS A 180 17.10 11.74 -17.37
C HIS A 180 16.15 12.90 -17.74
N ASN A 181 14.84 12.72 -17.54
CA ASN A 181 13.85 13.77 -17.83
C ASN A 181 14.01 14.99 -16.91
N ARG A 182 14.35 14.79 -15.63
CA ARG A 182 14.68 15.89 -14.70
C ARG A 182 15.92 16.65 -15.16
N TYR A 183 16.97 15.94 -15.57
CA TYR A 183 18.19 16.56 -16.07
C TYR A 183 17.94 17.37 -17.35
N LYS A 184 17.18 16.82 -18.30
CA LYS A 184 16.82 17.52 -19.55
C LYS A 184 16.05 18.82 -19.28
N LYS A 185 15.03 18.78 -18.41
CA LYS A 185 14.29 19.98 -18.00
C LYS A 185 15.19 21.02 -17.32
N SER A 186 16.14 20.58 -16.50
CA SER A 186 17.11 21.48 -15.86
C SER A 186 18.02 22.17 -16.87
N GLN A 187 18.48 21.46 -17.91
CA GLN A 187 19.27 22.06 -18.99
C GLN A 187 18.46 23.05 -19.83
N GLU A 188 17.20 22.71 -20.16
CA GLU A 188 16.29 23.62 -20.88
C GLU A 188 16.08 24.92 -20.09
N PHE A 189 15.83 24.81 -18.78
CA PHE A 189 15.70 25.98 -17.90
C PHE A 189 16.97 26.84 -17.88
N GLN A 190 18.16 26.23 -17.76
CA GLN A 190 19.42 26.98 -17.80
C GLN A 190 19.63 27.69 -19.13
N LYS A 191 19.32 27.05 -20.27
CA LYS A 191 19.37 27.68 -21.59
C LYS A 191 18.43 28.90 -21.68
N THR A 192 17.19 28.77 -21.21
CA THR A 192 16.23 29.88 -21.20
C THR A 192 16.74 31.04 -20.34
N VAL A 193 17.30 30.75 -19.16
CA VAL A 193 17.87 31.79 -18.29
C VAL A 193 19.03 32.51 -18.97
N MET A 194 19.96 31.80 -19.61
CA MET A 194 21.08 32.43 -20.34
C MET A 194 20.60 33.31 -21.48
N VAL A 195 19.63 32.84 -22.29
CA VAL A 195 19.06 33.63 -23.39
C VAL A 195 18.41 34.92 -22.86
N ASN A 196 17.69 34.84 -21.75
CA ASN A 196 17.07 36.01 -21.13
C ASN A 196 18.12 37.02 -20.61
N VAL A 197 19.23 36.52 -20.03
CA VAL A 197 20.34 37.36 -19.57
C VAL A 197 21.02 38.06 -20.76
N GLU A 198 21.32 37.33 -21.84
CA GLU A 198 21.90 37.91 -23.05
C GLU A 198 20.97 38.92 -23.72
N HIS A 199 19.67 38.62 -23.80
CA HIS A 199 18.68 39.55 -24.33
C HIS A 199 18.64 40.85 -23.52
N ARG A 200 18.66 40.73 -22.18
CA ARG A 200 18.69 41.89 -21.29
C ARG A 200 19.99 42.70 -21.43
N LYS A 201 21.13 42.03 -21.65
CA LYS A 201 22.40 42.70 -21.95
C LYS A 201 22.33 43.49 -23.26
N LYS A 202 21.81 42.89 -24.33
CA LYS A 202 21.60 43.58 -25.63
C LYS A 202 20.67 44.80 -25.51
N ILE A 203 19.59 44.69 -24.74
CA ILE A 203 18.69 45.83 -24.47
C ILE A 203 19.44 46.96 -23.77
N LEU A 204 20.25 46.63 -22.75
CA LEU A 204 21.01 47.63 -21.99
C LEU A 204 22.09 48.30 -22.85
N GLU A 205 22.82 47.53 -23.67
CA GLU A 205 23.80 48.07 -24.62
C GLU A 205 23.13 49.02 -25.63
N LYS A 206 21.98 48.63 -26.18
CA LYS A 206 21.21 49.50 -27.10
C LYS A 206 20.75 50.78 -26.40
N LYS A 207 20.26 50.69 -25.15
CA LYS A 207 19.88 51.87 -24.36
C LYS A 207 21.07 52.80 -24.12
N TYR A 208 22.23 52.24 -23.80
CA TYR A 208 23.46 53.02 -23.59
C TYR A 208 23.92 53.71 -24.87
N GLN A 209 23.86 53.01 -26.01
CA GLN A 209 24.18 53.61 -27.31
C GLN A 209 23.21 54.75 -27.68
N ASN A 210 21.90 54.51 -27.53
CA ASN A 210 20.90 55.55 -27.76
C ASN A 210 21.14 56.79 -26.88
N MET A 211 21.57 56.59 -25.62
CA MET A 211 21.87 57.70 -24.72
C MET A 211 23.07 58.51 -25.21
N LYS A 212 24.16 57.85 -25.66
CA LYS A 212 25.30 58.53 -26.28
C LYS A 212 24.92 59.31 -27.54
N ASP A 213 24.07 58.72 -28.38
CA ASP A 213 23.61 59.37 -29.61
C ASP A 213 22.76 60.61 -29.30
N ILE A 214 21.88 60.53 -28.29
CA ILE A 214 21.11 61.67 -27.79
C ILE A 214 22.03 62.76 -27.25
N ASP A 215 23.03 62.43 -26.42
CA ASP A 215 23.96 63.39 -25.85
C ASP A 215 24.75 64.12 -26.95
N LYS A 216 25.19 63.39 -27.98
CA LYS A 216 25.87 63.97 -29.14
C LYS A 216 24.96 64.93 -29.91
N VAL A 217 23.74 64.51 -30.21
CA VAL A 217 22.74 65.36 -30.88
C VAL A 217 22.45 66.61 -30.04
N MET A 218 22.31 66.48 -28.72
CA MET A 218 22.06 67.61 -27.82
C MET A 218 23.21 68.60 -27.80
N LEU A 219 24.46 68.13 -27.81
CA LEU A 219 25.65 68.99 -27.92
C LEU A 219 25.68 69.76 -29.24
N GLU A 220 25.44 69.08 -30.36
CA GLU A 220 25.39 69.71 -31.69
C GLU A 220 24.23 70.71 -31.79
N TYR A 221 23.07 70.35 -31.23
CA TYR A 221 21.90 71.23 -31.19
C TYR A 221 22.15 72.46 -30.30
N GLY A 222 22.83 72.28 -29.16
CA GLY A 222 23.23 73.36 -28.24
C GLY A 222 24.18 74.36 -28.90
N ALA A 223 25.25 73.88 -29.53
CA ALA A 223 26.18 74.73 -30.28
C ALA A 223 25.50 75.47 -31.45
N GLY A 224 24.57 74.80 -32.14
CA GLY A 224 23.77 75.40 -33.21
C GLY A 224 22.74 76.43 -32.71
N LEU A 225 22.23 76.26 -31.49
CA LEU A 225 21.35 77.21 -30.80
C LEU A 225 22.11 78.46 -30.37
N GLU A 226 23.29 78.32 -29.76
CA GLU A 226 24.13 79.47 -29.37
C GLU A 226 24.48 80.36 -30.57
N LYS A 227 24.91 79.75 -31.68
CA LYS A 227 25.21 80.48 -32.92
C LYS A 227 24.00 81.21 -33.49
N ARG A 228 22.79 80.65 -33.38
CA ARG A 228 21.55 81.29 -33.82
C ARG A 228 21.11 82.38 -32.84
N MET A 229 21.25 82.15 -31.54
CA MET A 229 20.85 83.09 -30.49
C MET A 229 21.69 84.38 -30.50
N MET A 230 22.96 84.28 -30.88
CA MET A 230 23.85 85.42 -31.14
C MET A 230 23.41 86.29 -32.34
N LYS A 231 22.61 85.76 -33.26
CA LYS A 231 22.14 86.46 -34.48
C LYS A 231 20.73 87.02 -34.35
N LEU A 232 20.03 86.73 -33.27
CA LEU A 232 18.64 87.15 -33.07
C LEU A 232 18.58 88.51 -32.37
N GLU A 233 17.70 89.36 -32.86
CA GLU A 233 17.34 90.61 -32.19
C GLU A 233 16.45 90.35 -30.97
N GLU A 234 16.40 91.31 -30.04
CA GLU A 234 15.79 91.10 -28.72
C GLU A 234 14.28 90.78 -28.80
N TRP A 235 13.56 91.33 -29.78
CA TRP A 235 12.14 91.02 -30.00
C TRP A 235 11.91 89.57 -30.44
N GLN A 236 12.80 89.00 -31.27
CA GLN A 236 12.73 87.59 -31.69
C GLN A 236 12.99 86.65 -30.52
N LYS A 237 13.89 87.03 -29.60
CA LYS A 237 14.13 86.26 -28.37
C LYS A 237 12.90 86.26 -27.46
N VAL A 238 12.14 87.36 -27.40
CA VAL A 238 10.87 87.43 -26.64
C VAL A 238 9.82 86.48 -27.23
N GLU A 239 9.66 86.46 -28.56
CA GLU A 239 8.71 85.57 -29.22
C GLU A 239 9.09 84.09 -29.04
N ILE A 240 10.37 83.75 -29.13
CA ILE A 240 10.88 82.40 -28.85
C ILE A 240 10.63 81.99 -27.39
N ARG A 241 10.81 82.89 -26.42
CA ARG A 241 10.49 82.64 -25.01
C ARG A 241 9.00 82.34 -24.82
N LYS A 242 8.11 83.04 -25.54
CA LYS A 242 6.66 82.81 -25.52
C LYS A 242 6.31 81.42 -26.06
N GLN A 243 6.86 81.03 -27.21
CA GLN A 243 6.67 79.69 -27.79
C GLN A 243 7.25 78.58 -26.91
N LEU A 244 8.40 78.80 -26.27
CA LEU A 244 8.98 77.87 -25.30
C LEU A 244 8.09 77.68 -24.08
N LYS A 245 7.42 78.74 -23.61
CA LYS A 245 6.50 78.69 -22.48
C LYS A 245 5.27 77.83 -22.81
N GLU A 246 4.71 77.98 -24.01
CA GLU A 246 3.62 77.12 -24.51
C GLU A 246 4.05 75.66 -24.69
N LYS A 247 5.21 75.41 -25.30
CA LYS A 247 5.73 74.04 -25.46
C LYS A 247 6.00 73.38 -24.12
N ARG A 248 6.56 74.10 -23.14
CA ARG A 248 6.74 73.59 -21.76
C ARG A 248 5.41 73.25 -21.11
N ALA A 249 4.38 74.07 -21.29
CA ALA A 249 3.04 73.78 -20.76
C ALA A 249 2.48 72.48 -21.34
N LYS A 250 2.56 72.29 -22.68
CA LYS A 250 2.14 71.05 -23.34
C LYS A 250 2.91 69.81 -22.86
N LEU A 251 4.23 69.94 -22.66
CA LEU A 251 5.09 68.86 -22.19
C LEU A 251 4.79 68.48 -20.73
N LYS A 252 4.52 69.48 -19.89
CA LYS A 252 4.10 69.29 -18.50
C LYS A 252 2.75 68.58 -18.41
N GLN A 253 1.80 68.93 -19.29
CA GLN A 253 0.51 68.26 -19.38
C GLN A 253 0.66 66.77 -19.75
N ARG A 254 1.48 66.47 -20.78
CA ARG A 254 1.76 65.07 -21.18
C ARG A 254 2.37 64.23 -20.07
N LEU A 255 3.31 64.80 -19.31
CA LEU A 255 3.92 64.12 -18.16
C LEU A 255 2.88 63.77 -17.08
N VAL A 256 1.91 64.66 -16.84
CA VAL A 256 0.81 64.40 -15.90
C VAL A 256 -0.08 63.27 -16.42
N ASP A 257 -0.40 63.26 -17.71
CA ASP A 257 -1.24 62.22 -18.32
C ASP A 257 -0.55 60.84 -18.30
N GLU A 258 0.76 60.78 -18.60
CA GLU A 258 1.53 59.54 -18.50
C GLU A 258 1.64 59.03 -17.07
N ARG A 259 1.81 59.93 -16.09
CA ARG A 259 1.83 59.57 -14.67
C ARG A 259 0.49 58.96 -14.24
N ARG A 260 -0.63 59.54 -14.66
CA ARG A 260 -1.98 58.97 -14.40
C ARG A 260 -2.15 57.58 -15.03
N LYS A 261 -1.68 57.39 -16.26
CA LYS A 261 -1.73 56.05 -16.91
C LYS A 261 -0.94 55.01 -16.12
N PHE A 262 0.27 55.38 -15.67
CA PHE A 262 1.10 54.50 -14.85
C PHE A 262 0.43 54.15 -13.52
N GLU A 263 -0.17 55.13 -12.83
CA GLU A 263 -0.90 54.90 -11.58
C GLU A 263 -2.09 53.94 -11.78
N MET A 264 -2.89 54.12 -12.85
CA MET A 264 -3.99 53.20 -13.18
C MET A 264 -3.51 51.78 -13.49
N GLU A 265 -2.39 51.62 -14.20
CA GLU A 265 -1.84 50.30 -14.52
C GLU A 265 -1.27 49.59 -13.28
N GLN A 266 -0.72 50.36 -12.33
CA GLN A 266 -0.26 49.85 -11.04
C GLN A 266 -1.44 49.40 -10.15
N GLU A 267 -2.55 50.12 -10.20
CA GLU A 267 -3.78 49.74 -9.48
C GLU A 267 -4.42 48.47 -10.08
N LYS A 268 -4.41 48.36 -11.42
CA LYS A 268 -4.85 47.14 -12.11
C LYS A 268 -4.01 45.91 -11.75
N THR A 269 -2.69 46.05 -11.68
CA THR A 269 -1.83 44.91 -11.27
C THR A 269 -2.03 44.52 -9.80
N ARG A 270 -2.35 45.48 -8.92
CA ARG A 270 -2.73 45.17 -7.52
C ARG A 270 -4.03 44.39 -7.44
N SER A 271 -5.07 44.80 -8.18
CA SER A 271 -6.36 44.08 -8.18
C SER A 271 -6.25 42.67 -8.76
N GLU A 272 -5.47 42.49 -9.83
CA GLU A 272 -5.16 41.16 -10.39
C GLU A 272 -4.42 40.27 -9.36
N SER A 273 -3.51 40.83 -8.56
CA SER A 273 -2.81 40.09 -7.50
C SER A 273 -3.75 39.64 -6.38
N ILE A 274 -4.75 40.45 -6.02
CA ILE A 274 -5.76 40.08 -5.01
C ILE A 274 -6.60 38.91 -5.51
N LEU A 275 -7.09 39.00 -6.75
CA LEU A 275 -7.85 37.95 -7.43
C LEU A 275 -7.07 36.63 -7.51
N ALA A 276 -5.78 36.70 -7.83
CA ALA A 276 -4.90 35.54 -7.84
C ALA A 276 -4.77 34.91 -6.44
N GLY A 277 -4.66 35.74 -5.39
CA GLY A 277 -4.65 35.29 -3.99
C GLY A 277 -5.92 34.55 -3.59
N GLU A 278 -7.10 35.10 -3.93
CA GLU A 278 -8.40 34.47 -3.65
C GLU A 278 -8.57 33.13 -4.38
N LEU A 279 -8.10 33.05 -5.63
CA LEU A 279 -8.10 31.80 -6.40
C LEU A 279 -7.23 30.73 -5.75
N ILE A 280 -6.02 31.10 -5.30
CA ILE A 280 -5.11 30.18 -4.59
C ILE A 280 -5.78 29.70 -3.31
N GLU A 281 -6.38 30.59 -2.52
CA GLU A 281 -7.03 30.23 -1.27
C GLU A 281 -8.22 29.27 -1.51
N ASN A 282 -9.04 29.53 -2.53
CA ASN A 282 -10.13 28.64 -2.92
C ASN A 282 -9.64 27.25 -3.36
N ILE A 283 -8.52 27.18 -4.09
CA ILE A 283 -7.92 25.90 -4.49
C ILE A 283 -7.42 25.14 -3.26
N THR A 284 -6.73 25.82 -2.33
CA THR A 284 -6.23 25.23 -1.08
C THR A 284 -7.37 24.65 -0.25
N ARG A 285 -8.46 25.41 -0.05
CA ARG A 285 -9.65 24.92 0.68
C ARG A 285 -10.29 23.70 0.01
N LYS A 286 -10.30 23.62 -1.32
CA LYS A 286 -10.81 22.43 -2.05
C LYS A 286 -9.92 21.20 -1.86
N ILE A 287 -8.60 21.40 -1.84
CA ILE A 287 -7.63 20.33 -1.57
C ILE A 287 -7.83 19.82 -0.15
N ASP A 288 -7.91 20.71 0.84
CA ASP A 288 -8.07 20.33 2.25
C ASP A 288 -9.38 19.55 2.49
N ARG A 289 -10.50 19.98 1.89
CA ARG A 289 -11.76 19.21 1.98
C ARG A 289 -11.61 17.80 1.42
N ARG A 290 -10.98 17.65 0.25
CA ARG A 290 -10.74 16.33 -0.36
C ARG A 290 -9.85 15.45 0.51
N VAL A 291 -8.80 16.02 1.11
CA VAL A 291 -7.91 15.29 2.03
C VAL A 291 -8.71 14.79 3.22
N MET A 292 -9.56 15.62 3.81
CA MET A 292 -10.42 15.23 4.94
C MET A 292 -11.43 14.13 4.54
N GLU A 293 -12.04 14.21 3.35
CA GLU A 293 -12.90 13.15 2.83
C GLU A 293 -12.16 11.81 2.71
N TYR A 294 -10.92 11.82 2.21
CA TYR A 294 -10.11 10.61 2.14
C TYR A 294 -9.77 10.03 3.52
N ILE A 295 -9.39 10.89 4.48
CA ILE A 295 -9.13 10.47 5.86
C ILE A 295 -10.37 9.82 6.47
N ASN A 296 -11.55 10.43 6.27
CA ASN A 296 -12.81 9.90 6.76
C ASN A 296 -13.17 8.55 6.11
N ASN A 297 -12.94 8.41 4.81
CA ASN A 297 -13.18 7.15 4.10
C ASN A 297 -12.26 6.03 4.62
N ILE A 298 -10.97 6.32 4.78
CA ILE A 298 -10.01 5.36 5.36
C ILE A 298 -10.44 4.95 6.76
N SER A 299 -10.80 5.92 7.61
CA SER A 299 -11.25 5.67 8.98
C SER A 299 -12.49 4.79 9.03
N SER A 300 -13.49 5.07 8.18
CA SER A 300 -14.70 4.26 8.03
C SER A 300 -14.40 2.82 7.59
N ARG A 301 -13.50 2.64 6.62
CA ARG A 301 -13.08 1.30 6.16
C ARG A 301 -12.35 0.51 7.25
N VAL A 302 -11.49 1.17 8.03
CA VAL A 302 -10.80 0.54 9.16
C VAL A 302 -11.80 0.11 10.24
N GLN A 303 -12.77 0.96 10.56
CA GLN A 303 -13.80 0.66 11.55
C GLN A 303 -14.71 -0.49 11.09
N THR A 304 -15.09 -0.51 9.81
CA THR A 304 -15.84 -1.60 9.19
C THR A 304 -15.05 -2.92 9.26
N ALA A 305 -13.76 -2.90 8.94
CA ALA A 305 -12.90 -4.08 9.02
C ALA A 305 -12.77 -4.60 10.47
N LYS A 306 -12.62 -3.71 11.45
CA LYS A 306 -12.64 -4.08 12.88
C LYS A 306 -13.98 -4.74 13.26
N GLY A 307 -15.10 -4.18 12.81
CA GLY A 307 -16.43 -4.76 13.04
C GLY A 307 -16.57 -6.17 12.44
N HIS A 308 -16.08 -6.38 11.22
CA HIS A 308 -16.07 -7.71 10.60
C HIS A 308 -15.17 -8.70 11.35
N SER A 309 -13.99 -8.28 11.80
CA SER A 309 -13.09 -9.12 12.60
C SER A 309 -13.76 -9.61 13.89
N VAL A 310 -14.48 -8.74 14.59
CA VAL A 310 -15.23 -9.10 15.80
C VAL A 310 -16.35 -10.09 15.47
N LYS A 311 -17.12 -9.86 14.39
CA LYS A 311 -18.17 -10.79 13.95
C LYS A 311 -17.61 -12.17 13.62
N VAL A 312 -16.53 -12.25 12.85
CA VAL A 312 -15.88 -13.52 12.50
C VAL A 312 -15.39 -14.26 13.75
N ASN A 313 -14.77 -13.54 14.70
CA ASN A 313 -14.31 -14.14 15.95
C ASN A 313 -15.47 -14.67 16.80
N ASN A 314 -16.59 -13.94 16.87
CA ASN A 314 -17.78 -14.39 17.57
C ASN A 314 -18.40 -15.63 16.91
N THR A 315 -18.51 -15.65 15.57
CA THR A 315 -18.99 -16.83 14.83
C THR A 315 -18.08 -18.03 15.07
N LEU A 316 -16.76 -17.85 15.01
CA LEU A 316 -15.79 -18.91 15.27
C LEU A 316 -15.94 -19.46 16.69
N LYS A 317 -16.06 -18.60 17.70
CA LYS A 317 -16.30 -19.02 19.10
C LYS A 317 -17.59 -19.82 19.25
N THR A 318 -18.66 -19.40 18.58
CA THR A 318 -19.94 -20.11 18.61
C THR A 318 -19.83 -21.48 17.93
N CYS A 319 -19.20 -21.55 16.75
CA CYS A 319 -18.94 -22.82 16.06
C CYS A 319 -18.12 -23.78 16.93
N LEU A 320 -17.04 -23.30 17.56
CA LEU A 320 -16.21 -24.11 18.45
C LEU A 320 -16.98 -24.59 19.69
N LYS A 321 -17.89 -23.77 20.24
CA LYS A 321 -18.78 -24.22 21.33
C LYS A 321 -19.72 -25.33 20.88
N ILE A 322 -20.33 -25.20 19.70
CA ILE A 322 -21.24 -26.21 19.14
C ILE A 322 -20.49 -27.52 18.86
N GLU A 323 -19.31 -27.45 18.24
CA GLU A 323 -18.47 -28.64 18.01
C GLU A 323 -18.03 -29.29 19.32
N GLY A 324 -17.65 -28.49 20.33
CA GLY A 324 -17.31 -28.97 21.66
C GLY A 324 -18.47 -29.71 22.34
N LEU A 325 -19.69 -29.16 22.25
CA LEU A 325 -20.90 -29.82 22.77
C LEU A 325 -21.18 -31.13 22.02
N ASN A 326 -21.13 -31.12 20.69
CA ASN A 326 -21.35 -32.32 19.86
C ASN A 326 -20.33 -33.43 20.17
N TYR A 327 -19.05 -33.06 20.37
CA TYR A 327 -18.01 -34.00 20.77
C TYR A 327 -18.30 -34.58 22.16
N SER A 328 -18.70 -33.74 23.12
CA SER A 328 -19.05 -34.16 24.47
C SER A 328 -20.25 -35.12 24.49
N ASP A 329 -21.25 -34.89 23.63
CA ASP A 329 -22.42 -35.76 23.49
C ASP A 329 -22.08 -37.08 22.80
N SER A 330 -21.21 -37.05 21.79
CA SER A 330 -20.70 -38.26 21.14
C SER A 330 -19.91 -39.13 22.12
N LEU A 331 -19.03 -38.51 22.91
CA LEU A 331 -18.27 -39.18 23.96
C LEU A 331 -19.21 -39.77 25.02
N ARG A 332 -20.21 -38.99 25.48
CA ARG A 332 -21.22 -39.45 26.42
C ARG A 332 -22.01 -40.65 25.89
N LYS A 333 -22.42 -40.63 24.62
CA LYS A 333 -23.10 -41.76 23.95
C LYS A 333 -22.19 -43.00 23.88
N SER A 334 -20.91 -42.82 23.58
CA SER A 334 -19.93 -43.91 23.55
C SER A 334 -19.72 -44.53 24.94
N VAL A 335 -19.53 -43.69 25.97
CA VAL A 335 -19.43 -44.13 27.37
C VAL A 335 -20.70 -44.86 27.81
N ASN A 336 -21.88 -44.34 27.50
CA ASN A 336 -23.15 -45.00 27.83
C ASN A 336 -23.32 -46.33 27.11
N LYS A 337 -22.93 -46.45 25.83
CA LYS A 337 -22.92 -47.74 25.11
C LYS A 337 -21.96 -48.73 25.77
N SER A 338 -20.78 -48.27 26.16
CA SER A 338 -19.81 -49.09 26.89
C SER A 338 -20.37 -49.55 28.24
N LEU A 339 -20.99 -48.66 29.01
CA LEU A 339 -21.65 -48.98 30.27
C LEU A 339 -22.79 -50.00 30.09
N LEU A 340 -23.60 -49.85 29.04
CA LEU A 340 -24.66 -50.82 28.71
C LEU A 340 -24.08 -52.19 28.33
N SER A 341 -22.96 -52.23 27.61
CA SER A 341 -22.25 -53.48 27.31
C SER A 341 -21.67 -54.13 28.58
N SER A 342 -21.10 -53.33 29.48
CA SER A 342 -20.65 -53.75 30.80
C SER A 342 -21.81 -54.31 31.63
N LYS A 343 -22.98 -53.66 31.62
CA LYS A 343 -24.20 -54.18 32.27
C LYS A 343 -24.68 -55.51 31.65
N LYS A 344 -24.53 -55.71 30.33
CA LYS A 344 -24.83 -57.00 29.68
C LYS A 344 -23.84 -58.09 30.10
N VAL A 345 -22.56 -57.77 30.20
CA VAL A 345 -21.52 -58.69 30.72
C VAL A 345 -21.79 -59.00 32.19
N ALA A 346 -22.09 -57.99 33.01
CA ALA A 346 -22.47 -58.16 34.41
C ALA A 346 -23.72 -59.04 34.53
N LYS A 347 -24.74 -58.88 33.69
CA LYS A 347 -25.93 -59.75 33.69
C LYS A 347 -25.61 -61.19 33.30
N LYS A 348 -24.71 -61.43 32.35
CA LYS A 348 -24.21 -62.78 32.03
C LYS A 348 -23.43 -63.38 33.20
N TYR A 349 -22.59 -62.59 33.85
CA TYR A 349 -21.89 -62.98 35.07
C TYR A 349 -22.86 -63.24 36.23
N LEU A 350 -23.94 -62.48 36.36
CA LEU A 350 -24.93 -62.64 37.42
C LEU A 350 -25.76 -63.91 37.20
N ILE A 351 -26.15 -64.21 35.95
CA ILE A 351 -26.80 -65.49 35.58
C ILE A 351 -25.83 -66.66 35.80
N ALA A 352 -24.56 -66.52 35.43
CA ALA A 352 -23.53 -67.53 35.70
C ALA A 352 -23.23 -67.67 37.20
N SER A 353 -23.33 -66.58 37.97
CA SER A 353 -23.21 -66.55 39.43
C SER A 353 -24.40 -67.21 40.09
N GLU A 354 -25.63 -66.98 39.63
CA GLU A 354 -26.83 -67.63 40.13
C GLU A 354 -26.85 -69.13 39.79
N SER A 355 -26.36 -69.52 38.60
CA SER A 355 -26.20 -70.94 38.25
C SER A 355 -25.08 -71.59 39.06
N SER A 356 -23.96 -70.87 39.25
CA SER A 356 -22.86 -71.29 40.11
C SER A 356 -23.27 -71.36 41.58
N GLU A 357 -24.13 -70.47 42.09
CA GLU A 357 -24.64 -70.50 43.46
C GLU A 357 -25.67 -71.61 43.67
N LYS A 358 -26.52 -71.90 42.68
CA LYS A 358 -27.36 -73.11 42.72
C LYS A 358 -26.51 -74.38 42.75
N MET A 359 -25.46 -74.44 41.94
CA MET A 359 -24.52 -75.55 41.94
C MET A 359 -23.67 -75.61 43.22
N LYS A 360 -23.31 -74.46 43.79
CA LYS A 360 -22.62 -74.32 45.07
C LYS A 360 -23.51 -74.66 46.26
N LYS A 361 -24.81 -74.41 46.23
CA LYS A 361 -25.76 -74.91 47.25
C LYS A 361 -25.82 -76.45 47.22
N LEU A 362 -25.97 -77.02 46.03
CA LEU A 362 -25.94 -78.48 45.82
C LEU A 362 -24.59 -79.11 46.23
N MET A 363 -23.47 -78.45 45.94
CA MET A 363 -22.14 -78.87 46.38
C MET A 363 -21.88 -78.61 47.87
N ASN A 364 -22.34 -77.50 48.45
CA ASN A 364 -22.12 -77.21 49.87
C ASN A 364 -22.94 -78.13 50.77
N GLU A 365 -24.11 -78.58 50.31
CA GLU A 365 -24.84 -79.69 50.93
C GLU A 365 -24.02 -81.00 50.90
N SER A 366 -23.16 -81.21 49.89
CA SER A 366 -22.24 -82.35 49.83
C SER A 366 -20.90 -82.14 50.56
N PHE A 367 -20.43 -80.89 50.69
CA PHE A 367 -19.12 -80.53 51.23
C PHE A 367 -19.13 -80.00 52.68
N GLN A 368 -20.30 -79.86 53.32
CA GLN A 368 -20.42 -79.59 54.76
C GLN A 368 -19.77 -80.68 55.64
N LYS A 369 -19.36 -81.81 55.05
CA LYS A 369 -18.54 -82.83 55.72
C LYS A 369 -17.03 -82.58 55.74
N HIS A 370 -16.46 -81.59 55.03
CA HIS A 370 -14.99 -81.61 54.83
C HIS A 370 -14.13 -80.37 55.15
N ASN A 371 -14.60 -79.11 55.24
CA ASN A 371 -13.63 -77.99 55.15
C ASN A 371 -13.66 -76.96 56.28
N ARG A 372 -13.30 -77.39 57.51
CA ARG A 372 -12.86 -76.50 58.61
C ARG A 372 -11.38 -76.06 58.52
N ILE A 373 -10.64 -76.37 57.45
CA ILE A 373 -9.17 -76.21 57.39
C ILE A 373 -8.70 -75.19 56.32
N ILE A 374 -9.56 -74.64 55.45
CA ILE A 374 -9.16 -73.76 54.31
C ILE A 374 -9.25 -72.24 54.63
N SER A 375 -9.61 -71.81 55.85
CA SER A 375 -9.83 -70.36 56.11
C SER A 375 -8.55 -69.54 56.34
N GLU A 376 -7.40 -70.16 56.63
CA GLU A 376 -6.17 -69.41 56.93
C GLU A 376 -5.41 -68.96 55.67
N VAL A 377 -5.34 -69.80 54.63
CA VAL A 377 -4.62 -69.50 53.37
C VAL A 377 -5.27 -68.34 52.59
N SER A 378 -6.59 -68.15 52.71
CA SER A 378 -7.32 -67.06 52.04
C SER A 378 -7.02 -65.67 52.62
N SER A 379 -6.56 -65.59 53.86
CA SER A 379 -6.29 -64.31 54.53
C SER A 379 -4.93 -63.71 54.16
N GLU A 380 -3.94 -64.57 53.89
CA GLU A 380 -2.57 -64.20 53.49
C GLU A 380 -2.55 -63.60 52.08
N GLU A 381 -3.29 -64.20 51.13
CA GLU A 381 -3.31 -63.76 49.74
C GLU A 381 -4.07 -62.43 49.57
N MET A 382 -5.09 -62.18 50.38
CA MET A 382 -5.78 -60.87 50.43
C MET A 382 -4.84 -59.76 50.89
N ARG A 383 -4.01 -60.00 51.92
CA ARG A 383 -2.97 -59.05 52.35
C ARG A 383 -1.92 -58.79 51.27
N ARG A 384 -1.58 -59.80 50.47
CA ARG A 384 -0.63 -59.66 49.35
C ARG A 384 -1.20 -58.76 48.24
N LEU A 385 -2.46 -58.94 47.88
CA LEU A 385 -3.14 -58.10 46.87
C LEU A 385 -3.27 -56.64 47.34
N GLU A 386 -3.53 -56.42 48.63
CA GLU A 386 -3.59 -55.08 49.22
C GLU A 386 -2.23 -54.37 49.14
N LYS A 387 -1.13 -55.07 49.42
CA LYS A 387 0.24 -54.54 49.22
C LYS A 387 0.52 -54.16 47.76
N ILE A 388 0.02 -54.93 46.79
CA ILE A 388 0.19 -54.64 45.37
C ILE A 388 -0.59 -53.37 44.96
N THR A 389 -1.82 -53.22 45.44
CA THR A 389 -2.65 -52.04 45.12
C THR A 389 -2.10 -50.75 45.73
N VAL A 390 -1.58 -50.80 46.96
CA VAL A 390 -0.89 -49.66 47.59
C VAL A 390 0.33 -49.23 46.77
N ARG A 391 1.19 -50.17 46.38
CA ARG A 391 2.35 -49.88 45.51
C ARG A 391 1.96 -49.29 44.15
N SER A 392 0.84 -49.72 43.56
CA SER A 392 0.35 -49.17 42.30
C SER A 392 -0.06 -47.70 42.47
N ARG A 393 -0.82 -47.38 43.52
CA ARG A 393 -1.23 -46.00 43.84
C ARG A 393 -0.04 -45.08 44.14
N GLU A 394 1.01 -45.60 44.77
CA GLU A 394 2.24 -44.84 45.02
C GLU A 394 2.99 -44.51 43.72
N LYS A 395 3.04 -45.45 42.77
CA LYS A 395 3.62 -45.21 41.44
C LYS A 395 2.84 -44.17 40.65
N GLU A 396 1.51 -44.21 40.70
CA GLU A 396 0.65 -43.22 40.04
C GLU A 396 0.88 -41.81 40.62
N LYS A 397 0.93 -41.68 41.96
CA LYS A 397 1.28 -40.43 42.65
C LYS A 397 2.69 -39.91 42.31
N LEU A 398 3.62 -40.80 41.95
CA LEU A 398 4.97 -40.41 41.52
C LEU A 398 4.95 -39.89 40.07
N CYS A 399 4.25 -40.57 39.16
CA CYS A 399 4.07 -40.11 37.78
C CYS A 399 3.40 -38.73 37.72
N ASP A 400 2.36 -38.49 38.53
CA ASP A 400 1.69 -37.19 38.61
C ASP A 400 2.62 -36.08 39.09
N ARG A 401 3.51 -36.37 40.05
CA ARG A 401 4.52 -35.43 40.52
C ARG A 401 5.54 -35.10 39.43
N ILE A 402 6.03 -36.12 38.73
CA ILE A 402 6.97 -35.96 37.61
C ILE A 402 6.33 -35.10 36.51
N GLN A 403 5.07 -35.35 36.16
CA GLN A 403 4.37 -34.56 35.14
C GLN A 403 4.19 -33.10 35.56
N LYS A 404 3.85 -32.85 36.83
CA LYS A 404 3.77 -31.48 37.38
C LYS A 404 5.12 -30.76 37.35
N ASP A 405 6.21 -31.44 37.69
CA ASP A 405 7.55 -30.87 37.65
C ASP A 405 8.03 -30.57 36.22
N ILE A 406 7.70 -31.43 35.25
CA ILE A 406 7.98 -31.19 33.83
C ILE A 406 7.23 -29.94 33.34
N ASN A 407 5.94 -29.84 33.66
CA ASN A 407 5.12 -28.69 33.28
C ASN A 407 5.63 -27.39 33.93
N ARG A 408 6.03 -27.43 35.21
CA ARG A 408 6.60 -26.27 35.91
C ARG A 408 7.90 -25.80 35.23
N LYS A 409 8.83 -26.71 34.96
CA LYS A 409 10.10 -26.39 34.27
C LYS A 409 9.87 -25.85 32.85
N TYR A 410 8.85 -26.32 32.15
CA TYR A 410 8.49 -25.82 30.83
C TYR A 410 8.01 -24.35 30.88
N GLU A 411 7.08 -24.03 31.78
CA GLU A 411 6.58 -22.66 31.93
C GLU A 411 7.68 -21.70 32.43
N GLU A 412 8.56 -22.13 33.34
CA GLU A 412 9.74 -21.35 33.77
C GLU A 412 10.66 -21.01 32.58
N LYS A 413 10.99 -21.98 31.72
CA LYS A 413 11.83 -21.75 30.53
C LYS A 413 11.15 -20.84 29.50
N LYS A 414 9.85 -21.00 29.32
CA LYS A 414 9.04 -20.16 28.42
C LYS A 414 9.02 -18.71 28.91
N GLN A 415 8.85 -18.48 30.21
CA GLN A 415 8.89 -17.15 30.82
C GLN A 415 10.29 -16.52 30.70
N GLN A 416 11.35 -17.27 30.96
CA GLN A 416 12.74 -16.80 30.76
C GLN A 416 13.02 -16.37 29.31
N ASN A 417 12.54 -17.16 28.34
CA ASN A 417 12.68 -16.82 26.92
C ASN A 417 11.88 -15.57 26.54
N TYR A 418 10.67 -15.41 27.08
CA TYR A 418 9.86 -14.21 26.89
C TYR A 418 10.58 -12.96 27.42
N THR A 419 11.09 -13.01 28.66
CA THR A 419 11.84 -11.91 29.27
C THR A 419 13.13 -11.60 28.51
N ARG A 420 13.84 -12.61 28.00
CA ARG A 420 15.04 -12.41 27.17
C ARG A 420 14.71 -11.69 25.86
N MET A 421 13.60 -12.08 25.23
CA MET A 421 13.12 -11.46 23.99
C MET A 421 12.73 -9.99 24.22
N GLU A 422 11.99 -9.72 25.31
CA GLU A 422 11.57 -8.37 25.70
C GLU A 422 12.77 -7.45 25.97
N ARG A 423 13.79 -7.93 26.69
CA ARG A 423 15.05 -7.18 26.91
C ARG A 423 15.79 -6.88 25.60
N HIS A 424 15.84 -7.84 24.67
CA HIS A 424 16.46 -7.62 23.36
C HIS A 424 15.69 -6.57 22.53
N PHE A 425 14.36 -6.59 22.57
CA PHE A 425 13.54 -5.58 21.90
C PHE A 425 13.72 -4.20 22.52
N GLN A 426 13.77 -4.08 23.85
CA GLN A 426 14.03 -2.81 24.53
C GLN A 426 15.42 -2.25 24.16
N ALA A 427 16.47 -3.07 24.19
CA ALA A 427 17.81 -2.67 23.78
C ALA A 427 17.88 -2.23 22.31
N TYR A 428 17.12 -2.87 21.42
CA TYR A 428 17.01 -2.44 20.02
C TYR A 428 16.32 -1.07 19.89
N ILE A 429 15.22 -0.85 20.61
CA ILE A 429 14.50 0.44 20.62
C ILE A 429 15.39 1.56 21.14
N GLU A 430 16.13 1.33 22.23
CA GLU A 430 17.09 2.30 22.77
C GLU A 430 18.18 2.63 21.77
N LYS A 431 18.78 1.62 21.12
CA LYS A 431 19.80 1.82 20.08
C LYS A 431 19.26 2.64 18.90
N GLN A 432 18.02 2.41 18.46
CA GLN A 432 17.38 3.19 17.39
C GLN A 432 17.11 4.64 17.83
N ARG A 433 16.70 4.87 19.08
CA ARG A 433 16.50 6.22 19.64
C ARG A 433 17.83 6.99 19.68
N ASP A 434 18.90 6.36 20.14
CA ASP A 434 20.23 6.97 20.18
C ASP A 434 20.77 7.31 18.79
N GLU A 435 20.53 6.44 17.80
CA GLU A 435 20.93 6.70 16.42
C GLU A 435 20.16 7.90 15.82
N ILE A 436 18.86 8.00 16.08
CA ILE A 436 18.05 9.16 15.67
C ILE A 436 18.55 10.44 16.35
N LEU A 437 18.88 10.37 17.64
CA LEU A 437 19.41 11.51 18.38
C LEU A 437 20.76 11.98 17.83
N ARG A 438 21.66 11.05 17.50
CA ARG A 438 22.94 11.36 16.83
C ARG A 438 22.72 12.01 15.47
N LYS A 439 21.82 11.46 14.63
CA LYS A 439 21.48 12.06 13.32
C LYS A 439 20.90 13.47 13.46
N LYS A 440 20.05 13.72 14.46
CA LYS A 440 19.54 15.06 14.78
C LYS A 440 20.67 16.04 15.13
N LYS A 441 21.61 15.64 16.01
CA LYS A 441 22.77 16.49 16.37
C LYS A 441 23.65 16.81 15.16
N VAL A 442 23.90 15.85 14.27
CA VAL A 442 24.67 16.06 13.03
C VAL A 442 23.95 17.03 12.08
N LEU A 443 22.63 16.88 11.90
CA LEU A 443 21.82 17.79 11.09
C LEU A 443 21.82 19.22 11.66
N GLU A 444 21.72 19.36 12.97
CA GLU A 444 21.78 20.66 13.63
C GLU A 444 23.15 21.34 13.43
N LYS A 445 24.25 20.58 13.57
CA LYS A 445 25.60 21.07 13.27
C LYS A 445 25.72 21.52 11.81
N HIS A 446 25.18 20.76 10.86
CA HIS A 446 25.16 21.14 9.45
C HIS A 446 24.37 22.42 9.19
N LYS A 447 23.19 22.58 9.81
CA LYS A 447 22.40 23.81 9.71
C LYS A 447 23.15 25.03 10.24
N ARG A 448 23.81 24.91 11.39
CA ARG A 448 24.64 25.99 11.97
C ARG A 448 25.79 26.36 11.03
N LEU A 449 26.50 25.37 10.49
CA LEU A 449 27.59 25.62 9.53
C LEU A 449 27.08 26.27 8.23
N SER A 450 25.90 25.89 7.75
CA SER A 450 25.27 26.52 6.59
C SER A 450 24.93 27.99 6.87
N SER A 451 24.34 28.30 8.03
CA SER A 451 24.06 29.69 8.46
C SER A 451 25.33 30.53 8.50
N VAL A 452 26.40 30.01 9.10
CA VAL A 452 27.71 30.70 9.15
C VAL A 452 28.28 30.91 7.75
N ALA A 453 28.13 29.95 6.84
CA ALA A 453 28.58 30.09 5.45
C ALA A 453 27.78 31.18 4.70
N ASP A 454 26.47 31.25 4.93
CA ASP A 454 25.60 32.28 4.35
C ASP A 454 25.95 33.68 4.91
N GLU A 455 26.17 33.79 6.21
CA GLU A 455 26.63 35.02 6.88
C GLU A 455 27.99 35.50 6.33
N LEU A 456 28.96 34.59 6.19
CA LEU A 456 30.27 34.91 5.58
C LEU A 456 30.15 35.32 4.10
N SER A 457 29.18 34.77 3.38
CA SER A 457 28.89 35.14 1.99
C SER A 457 28.36 36.58 1.91
N ILE A 458 27.40 36.92 2.77
CA ILE A 458 26.87 38.29 2.91
C ILE A 458 27.99 39.26 3.27
N TYR A 459 28.83 38.91 4.25
CA TYR A 459 29.93 39.76 4.69
C TYR A 459 30.96 39.99 3.57
N LYS A 460 31.30 38.94 2.80
CA LYS A 460 32.17 39.09 1.61
C LYS A 460 31.56 39.99 0.56
N MET A 461 30.24 39.89 0.32
CA MET A 461 29.53 40.78 -0.59
C MET A 461 29.60 42.23 -0.09
N GLU A 462 29.34 42.49 1.20
CA GLU A 462 29.40 43.82 1.81
C GLU A 462 30.79 44.45 1.73
N VAL A 463 31.85 43.67 2.02
CA VAL A 463 33.23 44.11 1.86
C VAL A 463 33.53 44.46 0.39
N ALA A 464 33.03 43.66 -0.56
CA ALA A 464 33.21 43.94 -1.98
C ALA A 464 32.45 45.21 -2.43
N THR A 465 31.23 45.44 -1.95
CA THR A 465 30.47 46.68 -2.22
C THR A 465 31.13 47.90 -1.57
N ASN A 466 31.61 47.78 -0.33
CA ASN A 466 32.32 48.88 0.34
C ASN A 466 33.63 49.21 -0.35
N LYS A 467 34.41 48.21 -0.82
CA LYS A 467 35.61 48.44 -1.63
C LYS A 467 35.28 49.13 -2.96
N ARG A 468 34.18 48.74 -3.62
CA ARG A 468 33.70 49.43 -4.84
C ARG A 468 33.29 50.87 -4.56
N ARG A 469 32.56 51.14 -3.46
CA ARG A 469 32.17 52.49 -3.05
C ARG A 469 33.39 53.37 -2.74
N SER A 470 34.33 52.85 -1.95
CA SER A 470 35.59 53.53 -1.64
C SER A 470 36.41 53.83 -2.90
N ASN A 471 36.53 52.88 -3.83
CA ASN A 471 37.22 53.11 -5.10
C ASN A 471 36.53 54.19 -5.97
N LEU A 472 35.19 54.19 -6.01
CA LEU A 472 34.42 55.23 -6.70
C LEU A 472 34.60 56.61 -6.06
N GLU A 473 34.68 56.66 -4.73
CA GLU A 473 34.92 57.88 -3.97
C GLU A 473 36.33 58.42 -4.19
N ILE A 474 37.36 57.56 -4.16
CA ILE A 474 38.74 57.91 -4.52
C ILE A 474 38.80 58.42 -5.98
N GLN A 475 38.07 57.79 -6.91
CA GLN A 475 37.95 58.29 -8.28
C GLN A 475 37.29 59.66 -8.35
N ARG A 476 36.20 59.91 -7.61
CA ARG A 476 35.55 61.23 -7.51
C ARG A 476 36.49 62.29 -6.97
N ILE A 477 37.24 61.98 -5.90
CA ILE A 477 38.22 62.89 -5.30
C ILE A 477 39.33 63.22 -6.32
N ARG A 478 39.87 62.22 -7.03
CA ARG A 478 40.89 62.44 -8.08
C ARG A 478 40.35 63.25 -9.27
N SER A 479 39.12 63.02 -9.69
CA SER A 479 38.48 63.79 -10.77
C SER A 479 38.13 65.22 -10.35
N SER A 480 37.80 65.45 -9.08
CA SER A 480 37.59 66.80 -8.54
C SER A 480 38.89 67.61 -8.34
N ARG A 481 40.02 66.96 -8.00
CA ARG A 481 41.34 67.61 -7.93
C ARG A 481 41.97 67.82 -9.30
N GLY A 482 41.63 67.02 -10.30
CA GLY A 482 42.09 67.20 -11.68
C GLY A 482 41.41 68.33 -12.46
N SER A 483 40.33 68.93 -11.94
CA SER A 483 39.60 70.03 -12.59
C SER A 483 39.74 71.40 -11.89
N ALA A 484 40.57 71.52 -10.86
CA ALA A 484 40.86 72.79 -10.19
C ALA A 484 42.07 73.51 -10.82
N GLY A 485 42.08 73.60 -12.15
CA GLY A 485 43.22 74.11 -12.92
C GLY A 485 42.84 75.06 -14.04
N ARG A 486 41.70 75.75 -13.97
CA ARG A 486 41.39 76.91 -14.83
C ARG A 486 40.36 77.83 -14.16
N TYR A 487 40.79 78.67 -13.23
CA TYR A 487 40.13 79.95 -13.00
C TYR A 487 41.18 81.04 -12.74
N SER A 488 41.13 82.00 -13.65
CA SER A 488 41.80 83.29 -13.68
C SER A 488 41.44 84.19 -12.50
N PHE A 489 42.41 84.99 -12.07
CA PHE A 489 42.29 86.34 -11.52
C PHE A 489 41.30 86.60 -10.37
N ILE A 490 41.82 86.68 -9.14
CA ILE A 490 41.44 87.73 -8.18
C ILE A 490 42.71 88.19 -7.46
N THR A 491 43.13 89.42 -7.74
CA THR A 491 44.14 90.18 -6.98
C THR A 491 43.57 90.58 -5.62
N PRO A 492 44.28 90.40 -4.49
CA PRO A 492 43.91 91.06 -3.24
C PRO A 492 44.52 92.46 -3.19
N ARG A 493 43.63 93.42 -2.91
CA ARG A 493 43.92 94.79 -2.54
C ARG A 493 45.00 94.89 -1.46
N LYS A 494 45.83 95.93 -1.62
CA LYS A 494 46.64 96.56 -0.58
C LYS A 494 45.85 96.70 0.72
N PHE A 495 46.45 96.24 1.81
CA PHE A 495 46.18 96.75 3.15
C PHE A 495 47.42 97.52 3.59
N ASP A 496 47.31 98.84 3.54
CA ASP A 496 48.04 99.68 4.48
C ASP A 496 47.47 99.42 5.87
N LYS A 497 48.37 99.20 6.85
CA LYS A 497 48.40 99.89 8.15
C LYS A 497 49.48 99.27 9.05
N THR A 498 50.53 100.07 9.26
CA THR A 498 51.13 100.35 10.58
C THR A 498 50.88 99.31 11.68
N PHE A 499 51.84 98.42 11.92
CA PHE A 499 52.81 98.51 13.02
C PHE A 499 53.96 97.52 12.79
#